data_AF-A0A5M3WIT8-F1
#
_entry.id   AF-A0A5M3WIT8-F1
#
_cell.length_a   1.000
_cell.length_b   1.000
_cell.length_c   1.000
_cell.angle_alpha   90.00
_cell.angle_beta   90.00
_cell.angle_gamma   90.00
#
_symmetry.space_group_name_H-M   'P 1'
#
loop_
_entity.id
_entity.type
_entity.pdbx_description
1 polymer ?
#
loop_
_entity_poly.entity_id
_entity_poly.type
_entity_poly.pdbx_seq_one_letter_code
_entity_poly.pdbx_strand_id
1 'polypeptide(L)'
;MSRHAQAIVDSVHELRDLGLVASASVEVRISGEPPRFKLYIINGEEAFFGFYPVTEHTVALGGGPLPMFDLMGKDAELFHFAVSDGEDSTSGQLVQHSRAWFDSVWSTVGRPVS
;
A
#
# COMPACT_ATOMS: atom_id res chain seq x y z
N MET A 1 -12.37 -1.70 -9.39
CA MET A 1 -11.42 -1.41 -8.28
C MET A 1 -10.84 -2.68 -7.63
N SER A 2 -11.32 -3.90 -7.92
CA SER A 2 -10.90 -5.11 -7.19
C SER A 2 -9.64 -5.84 -7.71
N ARG A 3 -9.19 -5.64 -8.96
CA ARG A 3 -8.13 -6.50 -9.54
C ARG A 3 -6.78 -6.44 -8.81
N HIS A 4 -6.32 -5.27 -8.40
CA HIS A 4 -5.01 -5.14 -7.74
C HIS A 4 -5.03 -5.69 -6.31
N ALA A 5 -6.12 -5.44 -5.58
CA ALA A 5 -6.35 -6.05 -4.28
C ALA A 5 -6.43 -7.59 -4.38
N GLN A 6 -7.16 -8.10 -5.38
CA GLN A 6 -7.29 -9.54 -5.61
C GLN A 6 -5.93 -10.18 -5.93
N ALA A 7 -5.08 -9.53 -6.72
CA ALA A 7 -3.73 -10.04 -6.99
C ALA A 7 -2.91 -10.24 -5.71
N ILE A 8 -3.02 -9.34 -4.73
CA ILE A 8 -2.36 -9.51 -3.42
C ILE A 8 -2.93 -10.72 -2.68
N VAL A 9 -4.26 -10.86 -2.68
CA VAL A 9 -4.94 -12.00 -2.04
C VAL A 9 -4.46 -13.32 -2.65
N ASP A 10 -4.40 -13.39 -3.98
CA ASP A 10 -3.98 -14.57 -4.71
C ASP A 10 -2.52 -14.91 -4.39
N SER A 11 -1.61 -13.93 -4.42
CA SER A 11 -0.20 -14.14 -4.08
C SER A 11 0.01 -14.62 -2.63
N VAL A 12 -0.80 -14.14 -1.67
CA VAL A 12 -0.72 -14.61 -0.28
C VAL A 12 -1.17 -16.07 -0.16
N HIS A 13 -2.26 -16.44 -0.82
CA HIS A 13 -2.76 -17.82 -0.80
C HIS A 13 -1.85 -18.79 -1.57
N GLU A 14 -1.20 -18.32 -2.63
CA GLU A 14 -0.23 -19.11 -3.41
C GLU A 14 0.91 -19.64 -2.52
N LEU A 15 1.36 -18.86 -1.52
CA LEU A 15 2.38 -19.33 -0.56
C LEU A 15 1.97 -20.60 0.19
N ARG A 16 0.69 -20.69 0.57
CA ARG A 16 0.12 -21.88 1.21
C ARG A 16 -0.02 -23.01 0.19
N ASP A 17 -0.53 -22.72 -1.00
CA ASP A 17 -0.81 -23.74 -2.02
C ASP A 17 0.48 -24.40 -2.54
N LEU A 18 1.59 -23.67 -2.55
CA LEU A 18 2.93 -24.18 -2.81
C LEU A 18 3.57 -24.92 -1.61
N GLY A 19 2.91 -24.94 -0.44
CA GLY A 19 3.42 -25.60 0.77
C GLY A 19 4.58 -24.86 1.46
N LEU A 20 4.81 -23.59 1.14
CA LEU A 20 5.90 -22.79 1.73
C LEU A 20 5.58 -22.34 3.17
N VAL A 21 4.29 -22.25 3.49
CA VAL A 21 3.78 -21.94 4.83
C VAL A 21 2.61 -22.84 5.19
N ALA A 22 2.42 -23.14 6.48
CA ALA A 22 1.33 -23.99 6.94
C ALA A 22 -0.06 -23.36 6.72
N SER A 23 -0.14 -22.04 6.80
CA SER A 23 -1.38 -21.28 6.63
C SER A 23 -1.07 -19.87 6.14
N ALA A 24 -1.99 -19.31 5.35
CA ALA A 24 -1.95 -17.92 4.91
C ALA A 24 -3.36 -17.31 4.99
N SER A 25 -3.45 -16.08 5.46
CA SER A 25 -4.68 -15.31 5.55
C SER A 25 -4.43 -13.87 5.12
N VAL A 26 -5.45 -13.25 4.53
CA VAL A 26 -5.37 -11.88 4.02
C VAL A 26 -6.72 -11.20 4.23
N GLU A 27 -6.67 -9.98 4.74
CA GLU A 27 -7.84 -9.10 4.84
C GLU A 27 -7.58 -7.87 3.98
N VAL A 28 -8.62 -7.40 3.29
CA VAL A 28 -8.52 -6.20 2.46
C VAL A 28 -9.65 -5.24 2.82
N ARG A 29 -9.29 -3.97 3.02
CA ARG A 29 -10.23 -2.86 3.19
C ARG A 29 -9.90 -1.70 2.26
N ILE A 30 -10.92 -0.95 1.85
CA ILE A 30 -10.81 0.24 0.99
C ILE A 30 -11.38 1.45 1.72
N SER A 31 -10.65 2.57 1.73
CA SER A 31 -11.06 3.84 2.38
C SER A 31 -11.68 4.87 1.42
N GLY A 32 -11.58 4.67 0.10
CA GLY A 32 -12.20 5.54 -0.92
C GLY A 32 -11.45 6.86 -1.21
N GLU A 33 -10.39 7.18 -0.46
CA GLU A 33 -9.56 8.34 -0.73
C GLU A 33 -8.63 8.11 -1.94
N PRO A 34 -8.37 9.14 -2.77
CA PRO A 34 -7.32 9.06 -3.78
C PRO A 34 -5.98 8.70 -3.12
N PRO A 35 -5.26 7.70 -3.64
CA PRO A 35 -4.04 7.23 -2.99
C PRO A 35 -2.95 8.29 -3.17
N ARG A 36 -2.50 8.92 -2.08
CA ARG A 36 -1.46 9.98 -2.16
C ARG A 36 -0.05 9.45 -1.95
N PHE A 37 0.05 8.26 -1.36
CA PHE A 37 1.31 7.60 -1.05
C PHE A 37 1.13 6.09 -1.04
N LYS A 38 2.26 5.39 -1.07
CA LYS A 38 2.39 3.96 -0.89
C LYS A 38 3.06 3.72 0.46
N LEU A 39 2.47 2.85 1.25
CA LEU A 39 2.98 2.47 2.56
C LEU A 39 2.86 0.96 2.72
N TYR A 40 3.98 0.31 3.01
CA TYR A 40 4.01 -1.06 3.50
C TYR A 40 4.55 -1.06 4.91
N ILE A 41 3.91 -1.82 5.80
CA ILE A 41 4.37 -2.04 7.18
C ILE A 41 4.60 -3.53 7.32
N ILE A 42 5.82 -3.92 7.69
CA ILE A 42 6.22 -5.33 7.81
C ILE A 42 6.50 -5.61 9.29
N ASN A 43 5.82 -6.62 9.83
CA ASN A 43 5.91 -7.06 11.23
C ASN A 43 5.67 -5.96 12.29
N GLY A 44 5.23 -4.76 11.89
CA GLY A 44 5.14 -3.61 12.77
C GLY A 44 6.49 -2.99 13.15
N GLU A 45 7.57 -3.42 12.51
CA GLU A 45 8.96 -3.01 12.83
C GLU A 45 9.62 -2.24 11.69
N GLU A 46 9.16 -2.46 10.46
CA GLU A 46 9.69 -1.80 9.27
C GLU A 46 8.56 -1.10 8.50
N ALA A 47 8.89 0.03 7.89
CA ALA A 47 8.02 0.75 6.98
C ALA A 47 8.75 1.06 5.67
N PHE A 48 8.06 0.83 4.56
CA PHE A 48 8.47 1.31 3.24
C PHE A 48 7.45 2.35 2.79
N PHE A 49 7.90 3.60 2.68
CA PHE A 49 7.02 4.74 2.39
C PHE A 49 7.48 5.48 1.14
N GLY A 50 6.53 5.88 0.30
CA GLY A 50 6.81 6.72 -0.87
C GLY A 50 5.60 7.51 -1.33
N PHE A 51 5.82 8.71 -1.85
CA PHE A 51 4.75 9.52 -2.42
C PHE A 51 4.41 9.05 -3.84
N TYR A 52 3.14 9.15 -4.22
CA TYR A 52 2.78 9.01 -5.62
C TYR A 52 3.00 10.34 -6.34
N PRO A 53 3.99 10.44 -7.25
CA PRO A 53 4.21 11.67 -7.99
C PRO A 53 3.01 11.96 -8.90
N VAL A 54 2.62 13.22 -8.94
CA VAL A 54 1.61 13.72 -9.88
C VAL A 54 2.34 14.15 -11.14
N THR A 55 2.06 13.47 -12.26
CA THR A 55 2.71 13.75 -13.55
C THR A 55 1.68 13.84 -14.66
N GLU A 56 1.98 14.61 -15.70
CA GLU A 56 1.15 14.60 -16.91
C GLU A 56 1.31 13.27 -17.65
N HIS A 57 0.18 12.65 -17.99
CA HIS A 57 0.12 11.39 -18.70
C HIS A 57 -1.04 11.42 -19.69
N THR A 58 -0.83 10.92 -20.91
CA THR A 58 -1.90 10.80 -21.90
C THR A 58 -2.57 9.44 -21.76
N VAL A 59 -3.85 9.45 -21.37
CA VAL A 59 -4.65 8.24 -21.21
C VAL A 59 -5.50 8.01 -22.46
N ALA A 60 -5.50 6.78 -22.97
CA ALA A 60 -6.38 6.36 -24.04
C ALA A 60 -7.80 6.15 -23.49
N LEU A 61 -8.71 7.05 -23.81
CA LEU A 61 -10.13 6.94 -23.48
C LEU A 61 -10.93 6.62 -24.74
N GLY A 62 -12.19 6.19 -24.59
CA GLY A 62 -13.06 5.87 -25.72
C GLY A 62 -13.28 7.03 -26.72
N GLY A 63 -12.98 8.27 -26.33
CA GLY A 63 -13.03 9.47 -27.19
C GLY A 63 -11.68 9.89 -27.80
N GLY A 64 -10.61 9.12 -27.61
CA GLY A 64 -9.25 9.44 -28.05
C GLY A 64 -8.27 9.71 -26.90
N PRO A 65 -6.99 9.98 -27.24
CA PRO A 65 -5.97 10.27 -26.24
C PRO A 65 -6.25 11.62 -25.56
N LEU A 66 -6.24 11.64 -24.23
CA LEU A 66 -6.46 12.85 -23.43
C LEU A 66 -5.30 13.05 -22.43
N PRO A 67 -4.57 14.18 -22.48
CA PRO A 67 -3.60 14.52 -21.45
C PRO A 67 -4.31 14.86 -20.13
N MET A 68 -3.80 14.30 -19.02
CA MET A 68 -4.29 14.59 -17.68
C MET A 68 -3.18 14.44 -16.65
N PHE A 69 -3.37 15.02 -15.47
CA PHE A 69 -2.53 14.74 -14.32
C PHE A 69 -2.96 13.42 -13.69
N ASP A 70 -2.01 12.50 -13.56
CA ASP A 70 -2.23 11.14 -13.07
C ASP A 70 -1.20 10.79 -11.99
N LEU A 71 -1.59 9.89 -11.10
CA LEU A 71 -0.78 9.43 -9.97
C LEU A 71 0.01 8.19 -10.42
N MET A 72 1.30 8.37 -10.68
CA MET A 72 2.15 7.28 -11.17
C MET A 72 2.62 6.37 -10.04
N GLY A 73 1.86 5.31 -9.79
CA GLY A 73 2.11 4.43 -8.64
C GLY A 73 3.02 3.22 -8.84
N LYS A 74 3.27 2.82 -10.09
CA LYS A 74 4.09 1.63 -10.38
C LYS A 74 5.58 1.84 -10.09
N ASP A 75 6.09 3.06 -10.35
CA ASP A 75 7.51 3.41 -10.26
C ASP A 75 7.81 4.31 -9.05
N ALA A 76 6.89 4.35 -8.07
CA ALA A 76 7.09 5.15 -6.87
C ALA A 76 8.27 4.61 -6.05
N GLU A 77 9.27 5.46 -5.84
CA GLU A 77 10.39 5.16 -4.95
C GLU A 77 9.90 5.00 -3.51
N LEU A 78 10.41 3.96 -2.84
CA LEU A 78 10.09 3.68 -1.44
C LEU A 78 11.34 3.86 -0.59
N PHE A 79 11.23 4.71 0.42
CA PHE A 79 12.24 4.90 1.46
C PHE A 79 12.00 3.88 2.56
N HIS A 80 13.08 3.25 3.01
CA HIS A 80 13.05 2.27 4.09
C HIS A 80 13.28 2.93 5.44
N PHE A 81 12.50 2.51 6.43
CA PHE A 81 12.59 2.91 7.82
C PHE A 81 12.42 1.69 8.72
N ALA A 82 13.16 1.63 9.80
CA ALA A 82 13.15 0.51 10.74
C ALA A 82 13.29 0.99 12.18
N VAL A 83 12.55 0.33 13.08
CA VAL A 83 12.67 0.57 14.53
C VAL A 83 14.08 0.23 15.04
N SER A 84 14.79 -0.68 14.36
CA SER A 84 16.19 -1.04 14.68
C SER A 84 17.18 0.12 14.59
N ASP A 85 16.83 1.20 13.89
CA ASP A 85 17.63 2.43 13.84
C ASP A 85 17.52 3.25 15.14
N GLY A 86 16.70 2.80 16.09
CA GLY A 86 16.41 3.40 17.38
C GLY A 86 14.97 3.88 17.45
N GLU A 87 14.25 3.55 18.53
CA GLU A 87 12.83 3.90 18.69
C GLU A 87 12.58 5.40 18.62
N ASP A 88 13.44 6.21 19.25
CA ASP A 88 13.36 7.67 19.25
C ASP A 88 13.97 8.31 17.99
N SER A 89 14.56 7.51 17.08
CA SER A 89 15.07 8.03 15.81
C SER A 89 13.91 8.47 14.90
N THR A 90 14.20 9.33 13.91
CA THR A 90 13.22 9.69 12.88
C THR A 90 12.66 8.45 12.17
N SER A 91 13.50 7.43 11.97
CA SER A 91 13.13 6.15 11.35
C SER A 91 12.12 5.39 12.22
N GLY A 92 12.45 5.19 13.50
CA GLY A 92 11.57 4.54 14.48
C GLY A 92 10.24 5.28 14.66
N GLN A 93 10.28 6.61 14.79
CA GLN A 93 9.08 7.46 14.88
C GLN A 93 8.21 7.35 13.62
N LEU A 94 8.80 7.30 12.42
CA LEU A 94 8.02 7.15 11.18
C LEU A 94 7.31 5.79 11.14
N VAL A 95 7.96 4.70 11.55
CA VAL A 95 7.31 3.38 11.66
C VAL A 95 6.13 3.46 12.62
N GLN A 96 6.33 4.07 13.79
CA GLN A 96 5.31 4.19 14.84
C GLN A 96 4.09 4.99 14.36
N HIS A 97 4.31 6.15 13.73
CA HIS A 97 3.25 6.99 13.18
C HIS A 97 2.56 6.35 11.97
N SER A 98 3.29 5.60 11.14
CA SER A 98 2.72 4.86 10.01
C SER A 98 1.74 3.79 10.47
N ARG A 99 2.07 3.05 11.54
CA ARG A 99 1.17 2.08 12.18
C ARG A 99 -0.09 2.76 12.72
N ALA A 100 0.07 3.84 13.48
CA ALA A 100 -1.05 4.59 14.03
C ALA A 100 -1.99 5.12 12.94
N TRP A 101 -1.44 5.62 11.83
CA TRP A 101 -2.23 6.04 10.67
C TRP A 101 -2.98 4.88 10.02
N PHE A 102 -2.29 3.75 9.78
CA PHE A 102 -2.90 2.56 9.19
C PHE A 102 -4.06 2.06 10.05
N ASP A 103 -3.87 1.91 11.36
CA ASP A 103 -4.88 1.42 12.29
C ASP A 103 -6.10 2.36 12.34
N SER A 104 -5.86 3.68 12.32
CA SER A 104 -6.91 4.68 12.26
C SER A 104 -7.76 4.51 11.00
N VAL A 105 -7.14 4.43 9.81
CA VAL A 105 -7.87 4.22 8.55
C VAL A 105 -8.59 2.87 8.53
N TRP A 106 -7.91 1.81 8.96
CA TRP A 106 -8.41 0.44 8.95
C TRP A 106 -9.67 0.27 9.80
N SER A 107 -9.66 0.84 11.01
CA SER A 107 -10.73 0.71 12.00
C SER A 107 -11.92 1.65 11.78
N THR A 108 -11.73 2.77 11.06
CA THR A 108 -12.77 3.81 10.93
C THR A 108 -13.43 3.83 9.55
N VAL A 109 -12.68 4.24 8.52
CA VAL A 109 -13.19 4.51 7.17
C VAL A 109 -12.99 3.32 6.22
N GLY A 110 -12.09 2.40 6.54
CA GLY A 110 -11.87 1.18 5.78
C GLY A 110 -13.14 0.31 5.73
N ARG A 111 -13.48 -0.15 4.52
CA ARG A 111 -14.60 -1.08 4.29
C ARG A 111 -14.07 -2.38 3.67
N PRO A 112 -14.46 -3.56 4.19
CA PRO A 112 -14.10 -4.84 3.58
C PRO A 112 -14.46 -4.87 2.10
N VAL A 113 -13.60 -5.50 1.30
CA VAL A 113 -13.91 -5.76 -0.11
C VAL A 113 -14.82 -7.00 -0.16
N SER A 114 -16.03 -6.83 -0.68
CA SER A 114 -17.00 -7.90 -0.96
C SER A 114 -16.71 -8.61 -2.26
#